data_AF-B6VNB4-F1
#
_entry.id   AF-B6VNB4-F1
#
_cell.length_a   1.000
_cell.length_b   1.000
_cell.length_c   1.000
_cell.angle_alpha   90.00
_cell.angle_beta   90.00
_cell.angle_gamma   90.00
#
_symmetry.space_group_name_H-M   'P 1'
#
loop_
_entity.id
_entity.type
_entity.pdbx_description
1 polymer ?
#
loop_
_entity_poly.entity_id
_entity_poly.type
_entity_poly.pdbx_seq_one_letter_code
_entity_poly.pdbx_strand_id
1 'polypeptide(L)'
;MEELQQLLEQQVTHLTSLTQIMTEERHILCEGFIEARDLHRVTERKNFLLSALSHSEQRRLNLSQALNVIAPYDKQPMLATLWQQIGKAIIRVRDLNTHNGSLLTQHLDLNSKAIAFLKSHHSPSLYGSDGQAARHSMLSGHKVQV
;
A
#
# COMPACT_ATOMS: atom_id res chain seq x y z
N MET A 1 29.36 17.34 -15.80
CA MET A 1 28.88 17.79 -14.47
C MET A 1 27.45 18.31 -14.54
N GLU A 2 27.08 19.11 -15.54
CA GLU A 2 25.69 19.56 -15.76
C GLU A 2 24.68 18.40 -15.89
N GLU A 3 25.05 17.33 -16.60
CA GLU A 3 24.19 16.14 -16.74
C GLU A 3 23.83 15.49 -15.39
N LEU A 4 24.76 15.44 -14.44
CA LEU A 4 24.52 14.89 -13.11
C LEU A 4 23.60 15.81 -12.30
N GLN A 5 23.76 17.13 -12.42
CA GLN A 5 22.90 18.10 -11.75
C GLN A 5 21.46 17.99 -12.27
N GLN A 6 21.27 17.98 -13.59
CA GLN A 6 19.95 17.82 -14.22
C GLN A 6 19.29 16.51 -13.79
N LEU A 7 20.06 15.43 -13.68
CA LEU A 7 19.54 14.15 -13.21
C LEU A 7 19.07 14.20 -11.76
N LEU A 8 19.81 14.86 -10.87
CA LEU A 8 19.41 15.03 -9.46
C LEU A 8 18.17 15.92 -9.34
N GLU A 9 18.06 17.01 -10.12
CA GLU A 9 16.86 17.86 -10.16
C GLU A 9 15.63 17.09 -10.65
N GLN A 10 15.80 16.24 -11.67
CA GLN A 10 14.75 15.32 -12.13
C GLN A 10 14.34 14.33 -11.03
N GLN A 11 15.30 13.77 -10.28
CA GLN A 11 15.02 12.87 -9.16
C GLN A 11 14.22 13.57 -8.05
N VAL A 12 14.57 14.81 -7.68
CA VAL A 12 13.81 15.61 -6.71
C VAL A 12 12.37 15.82 -7.19
N THR A 13 12.20 16.14 -8.47
CA THR A 13 10.87 16.33 -9.07
C THR A 13 10.05 15.04 -9.04
N HIS A 14 10.63 13.90 -9.43
CA HIS A 14 9.96 12.60 -9.39
C HIS A 14 9.58 12.19 -7.96
N LEU A 15 10.45 12.42 -6.98
CA LEU A 15 10.18 12.12 -5.57
C LEU A 15 9.07 13.01 -4.98
N THR A 16 9.00 14.27 -5.40
CA THR A 16 7.93 15.19 -5.02
C THR A 16 6.58 14.72 -5.59
N SER A 17 6.55 14.35 -6.87
CA SER A 17 5.38 13.76 -7.51
C SER A 17 4.97 12.44 -6.85
N LEU A 18 5.93 11.59 -6.49
CA LEU A 18 5.66 10.33 -5.77
C LEU A 18 5.04 10.59 -4.40
N THR A 19 5.52 11.61 -3.68
CA THR A 19 4.94 12.04 -2.39
C THR A 19 3.47 12.46 -2.54
N GLN A 20 3.13 13.17 -3.63
CA GLN A 20 1.75 13.55 -3.93
C GLN A 20 0.87 12.32 -4.19
N ILE A 21 1.35 11.39 -5.02
CA ILE A 21 0.63 10.13 -5.32
C ILE A 21 0.42 9.30 -4.05
N MET A 22 1.43 9.20 -3.18
CA MET A 22 1.29 8.50 -1.89
C MET A 22 0.26 9.15 -0.96
N THR A 23 0.12 10.47 -1.06
CA THR A 23 -0.90 11.22 -0.30
C THR A 23 -2.29 11.00 -0.89
N GLU A 24 -2.42 10.93 -2.23
CA GLU A 24 -3.66 10.56 -2.93
C GLU A 24 -4.09 9.13 -2.57
N GLU A 25 -3.15 8.17 -2.59
CA GLU A 25 -3.39 6.78 -2.16
C GLU A 25 -3.93 6.73 -0.72
N ARG A 26 -3.29 7.46 0.19
CA ARG A 26 -3.73 7.54 1.59
C ARG A 26 -5.16 8.08 1.69
N HIS A 27 -5.49 9.12 0.91
CA HIS A 27 -6.82 9.70 0.93
C HIS A 27 -7.88 8.66 0.56
N ILE A 28 -7.67 7.94 -0.55
CA ILE A 28 -8.55 6.86 -1.01
C ILE A 28 -8.68 5.75 0.04
N LEU A 29 -7.58 5.38 0.71
CA LEU A 29 -7.59 4.35 1.76
C LEU A 29 -8.27 4.78 3.06
N CYS A 30 -8.33 6.10 3.31
CA CYS A 30 -9.06 6.69 4.43
C CYS A 30 -10.54 6.90 4.14
N GLU A 31 -10.96 6.84 2.87
CA GLU A 31 -12.39 6.92 2.53
C GLU A 31 -13.12 5.65 3.00
N GLY A 32 -14.36 5.82 3.46
CA GLY A 32 -15.16 4.71 3.99
C GLY A 32 -15.55 3.66 2.95
N PHE A 33 -15.43 3.99 1.66
CA PHE A 33 -15.67 3.07 0.55
C PHE A 33 -14.53 3.20 -0.47
N ILE A 34 -13.76 2.14 -0.64
CA ILE A 34 -12.60 2.14 -1.55
C ILE A 34 -13.07 1.73 -2.94
N GLU A 35 -13.02 2.66 -3.90
CA GLU A 35 -13.20 2.32 -5.31
C GLU A 35 -11.94 1.61 -5.86
N ALA A 36 -12.09 0.34 -6.24
CA ALA A 36 -10.98 -0.47 -6.78
C ALA A 36 -10.31 0.17 -8.00
N ARG A 37 -11.07 0.89 -8.83
CA ARG A 37 -10.57 1.61 -10.01
C ARG A 37 -9.61 2.74 -9.62
N ASP A 38 -9.94 3.52 -8.60
CA ASP A 38 -9.14 4.68 -8.20
C ASP A 38 -7.85 4.23 -7.51
N LEU A 39 -7.93 3.21 -6.65
CA LEU A 39 -6.76 2.58 -6.06
C LEU A 39 -5.84 1.96 -7.13
N HIS A 40 -6.41 1.30 -8.14
CA HIS A 40 -5.65 0.73 -9.24
C HIS A 40 -4.95 1.83 -10.06
N ARG A 41 -5.64 2.92 -10.42
CA ARG A 41 -5.06 4.07 -11.15
C ARG A 41 -3.87 4.66 -10.40
N VAL A 42 -3.99 4.85 -9.09
CA VAL A 42 -2.92 5.38 -8.23
C VAL A 42 -1.75 4.41 -8.15
N THR A 43 -2.02 3.11 -8.05
CA THR A 43 -1.01 2.05 -8.05
C THR A 43 -0.20 2.02 -9.35
N GLU A 44 -0.87 2.15 -10.50
CA GLU A 44 -0.18 2.21 -11.80
C GLU A 44 0.73 3.43 -11.92
N ARG A 45 0.24 4.61 -11.52
CA ARG A 45 1.07 5.84 -11.52
C ARG A 45 2.29 5.71 -10.59
N LYS A 46 2.12 5.07 -9.43
CA LYS A 46 3.20 4.75 -8.50
C LYS A 46 4.23 3.83 -9.14
N ASN A 47 3.79 2.74 -9.77
CA ASN A 47 4.68 1.79 -10.45
C ASN A 47 5.49 2.46 -11.56
N PHE A 48 4.83 3.28 -12.39
CA PHE A 48 5.49 4.05 -13.44
C PHE A 48 6.59 4.97 -12.88
N LEU A 49 6.29 5.75 -11.84
CA LEU A 49 7.29 6.64 -11.22
C LEU A 49 8.44 5.88 -10.56
N LEU A 50 8.17 4.73 -9.93
CA LEU A 50 9.21 3.90 -9.32
C LEU A 50 10.15 3.32 -10.38
N SER A 51 9.62 2.87 -11.53
CA SER A 51 10.44 2.43 -12.66
C SER A 51 11.29 3.57 -13.22
N ALA A 52 10.71 4.75 -13.42
CA ALA A 52 11.44 5.94 -13.88
C ALA A 52 12.53 6.36 -12.89
N LEU A 53 12.24 6.31 -11.58
CA LEU A 53 13.20 6.63 -10.52
C LEU A 53 14.35 5.61 -10.49
N SER A 54 14.05 4.31 -10.58
CA SER A 54 15.06 3.25 -10.65
C SER A 54 16.01 3.45 -11.82
N HIS A 55 15.48 3.77 -13.01
CA HIS A 55 16.30 4.05 -14.17
C HIS A 55 17.16 5.32 -14.01
N SER A 56 16.60 6.38 -13.40
CA SER A 56 17.38 7.59 -13.09
C SER A 56 18.52 7.30 -12.10
N GLU A 57 18.29 6.43 -11.12
CA GLU A 57 19.29 6.08 -10.12
C GLU A 57 20.42 5.23 -10.70
N GLN A 58 20.09 4.28 -11.58
CA GLN A 58 21.11 3.54 -12.34
C GLN A 58 21.98 4.47 -13.19
N ARG A 59 21.37 5.46 -13.87
CA ARG A 59 22.12 6.48 -14.61
C ARG A 59 23.02 7.30 -13.69
N ARG A 60 22.55 7.67 -12.49
CA ARG A 60 23.33 8.42 -11.49
C ARG A 60 24.55 7.62 -11.04
N LEU A 61 24.38 6.32 -10.77
CA LEU A 61 25.49 5.44 -10.38
C LEU A 61 26.53 5.29 -11.49
N ASN A 62 26.09 5.12 -12.74
CA ASN A 62 27.00 5.02 -13.89
C ASN A 62 27.80 6.31 -14.10
N LEU A 63 27.15 7.48 -14.00
CA LEU A 63 27.81 8.78 -14.10
C LEU A 63 28.75 9.04 -12.92
N SER A 64 28.36 8.63 -11.72
CA SER A 64 29.18 8.71 -10.49
C SER A 64 30.46 7.89 -10.63
N GLN A 65 30.36 6.67 -11.20
CA GLN A 65 31.52 5.83 -11.51
C GLN A 65 32.41 6.46 -12.60
N ALA A 66 31.82 6.95 -13.69
CA ALA A 66 32.57 7.56 -14.80
C ALA A 66 33.32 8.84 -14.38
N LEU A 67 32.72 9.64 -13.49
CA LEU A 67 33.30 10.89 -12.99
C LEU A 67 34.15 10.69 -11.72
N ASN A 68 34.16 9.46 -11.17
CA ASN A 68 34.83 9.10 -9.92
C ASN A 68 34.44 10.01 -8.73
N VAL A 69 33.15 10.39 -8.68
CA VAL A 69 32.59 11.26 -7.64
C VAL A 69 31.57 10.47 -6.83
N ILE A 70 31.69 10.49 -5.50
CA ILE A 70 30.84 9.72 -4.58
C ILE A 70 29.94 10.68 -3.80
N ALA A 71 28.67 10.33 -3.61
CA ALA A 71 27.75 11.04 -2.72
C ALA A 71 28.27 10.94 -1.27
N PRO A 72 28.37 12.04 -0.50
CA PRO A 72 27.42 13.16 -0.43
C PRO A 72 27.78 14.39 -1.29
N TYR A 73 28.73 14.28 -2.22
CA TYR A 73 29.14 15.39 -3.10
C TYR A 73 29.69 16.60 -2.33
N ASP A 74 30.44 16.36 -1.24
CA ASP A 74 30.93 17.40 -0.31
C ASP A 74 31.75 18.52 -0.98
N LYS A 75 32.36 18.22 -2.12
CA LYS A 75 33.17 19.16 -2.91
C LYS A 75 32.32 20.16 -3.70
N GLN A 76 31.00 19.94 -3.83
CA GLN A 76 30.08 20.78 -4.58
C GLN A 76 28.82 21.10 -3.76
N PRO A 77 28.68 22.34 -3.25
CA PRO A 77 27.59 22.69 -2.34
C PRO A 77 26.19 22.58 -2.99
N MET A 78 26.08 22.85 -4.30
CA MET A 78 24.80 22.72 -5.02
C MET A 78 24.33 21.26 -5.12
N LEU A 79 25.22 20.33 -5.48
CA LEU A 79 24.91 18.91 -5.57
C LEU A 79 24.63 18.31 -4.18
N ALA A 80 25.40 18.71 -3.18
CA ALA A 80 25.16 18.31 -1.78
C ALA A 80 23.77 18.75 -1.29
N THR A 81 23.34 19.96 -1.65
CA THR A 81 22.00 20.47 -1.30
C THR A 81 20.90 19.64 -1.96
N LEU A 82 21.01 19.33 -3.26
CA LEU A 82 20.05 18.48 -3.97
C LEU A 82 20.02 17.07 -3.37
N TRP A 83 21.17 16.50 -3.04
CA TRP A 83 21.26 15.19 -2.40
C TRP A 83 20.58 15.15 -1.02
N GLN A 84 20.74 16.20 -0.22
CA GLN A 84 20.01 16.33 1.05
C GLN A 84 18.50 16.42 0.85
N GLN A 85 18.03 17.14 -0.19
CA GLN A 85 16.60 17.21 -0.52
C GLN A 85 16.06 15.84 -0.93
N ILE A 86 16.80 15.10 -1.77
CA ILE A 86 16.47 13.71 -2.14
C ILE A 86 16.35 12.83 -0.90
N GLY A 87 17.33 12.88 0.01
CA GLY A 87 17.32 12.10 1.25
C GLY A 87 16.08 12.40 2.11
N LYS A 88 15.74 13.68 2.29
CA LYS A 88 14.53 14.10 3.02
C LYS A 88 13.24 13.61 2.34
N ALA A 89 13.16 13.69 1.02
CA ALA A 89 12.00 13.23 0.26
C ALA A 89 11.83 11.71 0.34
N ILE A 90 12.92 10.94 0.28
CA ILE A 90 12.89 9.47 0.44
C ILE A 90 12.36 9.08 1.82
N ILE A 91 12.83 9.73 2.89
CA ILE A 91 12.33 9.46 4.25
C ILE A 91 10.82 9.70 4.30
N ARG A 92 10.35 10.84 3.77
CA ARG A 92 8.93 11.17 3.74
C ARG A 92 8.09 10.14 2.95
N VAL A 93 8.57 9.72 1.78
CA VAL A 93 7.88 8.70 0.96
C VAL A 93 7.84 7.37 1.69
N ARG A 94 8.93 6.98 2.37
CA ARG A 94 8.98 5.76 3.18
C ARG A 94 7.94 5.79 4.28
N ASP A 95 7.86 6.88 5.03
CA ASP A 95 6.91 7.03 6.13
C ASP A 95 5.46 6.92 5.62
N LEU A 96 5.13 7.62 4.53
CA LEU A 96 3.83 7.51 3.89
C LEU A 96 3.51 6.08 3.43
N ASN A 97 4.48 5.39 2.82
CA ASN A 97 4.30 4.01 2.35
C ASN A 97 4.09 3.04 3.52
N THR A 98 4.81 3.19 4.63
CA THR A 98 4.59 2.36 5.83
C THR A 98 3.19 2.56 6.41
N HIS A 99 2.71 3.81 6.43
CA HIS A 99 1.36 4.13 6.89
C HIS A 99 0.29 3.54 5.96
N ASN A 100 0.42 3.72 4.64
CA ASN A 100 -0.51 3.15 3.66
C ASN A 100 -0.56 1.61 3.76
N GLY A 101 0.58 0.96 3.98
CA GLY A 101 0.65 -0.48 4.23
C GLY A 101 -0.11 -0.92 5.49
N SER A 102 -0.04 -0.13 6.57
CA SER A 102 -0.81 -0.38 7.79
C SER A 102 -2.32 -0.28 7.55
N LEU A 103 -2.77 0.72 6.79
CA LEU A 103 -4.19 0.88 6.43
C LEU A 103 -4.69 -0.30 5.60
N LEU A 104 -3.92 -0.72 4.59
CA LEU A 104 -4.25 -1.89 3.78
C LEU A 104 -4.37 -3.17 4.61
N THR A 105 -3.46 -3.36 5.57
CA THR A 105 -3.48 -4.51 6.48
C THR A 105 -4.75 -4.53 7.33
N GLN A 106 -5.16 -3.36 7.83
CA GLN A 106 -6.40 -3.22 8.58
C GLN A 106 -7.64 -3.53 7.72
N HIS A 107 -7.69 -3.05 6.48
CA HIS A 107 -8.78 -3.35 5.54
C HIS A 107 -8.88 -4.84 5.24
N LEU A 108 -7.73 -5.52 5.05
CA LEU A 108 -7.69 -6.96 4.81
C LEU A 108 -8.18 -7.76 6.03
N ASP A 109 -7.79 -7.35 7.24
CA ASP A 109 -8.23 -7.98 8.48
C ASP A 109 -9.75 -7.85 8.69
N LEU A 110 -10.30 -6.64 8.50
CA LEU A 110 -11.75 -6.40 8.59
C LEU A 110 -12.53 -7.19 7.54
N ASN A 111 -12.03 -7.24 6.31
CA ASN A 111 -12.66 -8.01 5.23
C ASN A 111 -12.64 -9.51 5.55
N SER A 112 -11.50 -10.05 6.00
CA SER A 112 -11.39 -11.45 6.42
C SER A 112 -12.37 -11.80 7.54
N LYS A 113 -12.49 -10.94 8.57
CA LYS A 113 -13.47 -11.10 9.65
C LYS A 113 -14.91 -11.05 9.16
N ALA A 114 -15.24 -10.12 8.27
CA ALA A 114 -16.57 -10.00 7.68
C ALA A 114 -16.93 -11.26 6.86
N ILE A 115 -16.01 -11.75 6.02
CA ILE A 115 -16.20 -13.00 5.27
C ILE A 115 -16.38 -14.19 6.22
N ALA A 116 -15.56 -14.29 7.28
CA ALA A 116 -15.67 -15.37 8.26
C ALA A 116 -17.03 -15.36 8.97
N PHE A 117 -17.50 -14.18 9.38
CA PHE A 117 -18.82 -13.98 9.97
C PHE A 117 -19.94 -14.37 9.01
N LEU A 118 -19.89 -13.89 7.76
CA LEU A 118 -20.89 -14.26 6.74
C LEU A 118 -20.91 -15.78 6.48
N LYS A 119 -19.74 -16.42 6.44
CA LYS A 119 -19.62 -17.88 6.27
C LYS A 119 -20.19 -18.65 7.47
N SER A 120 -19.95 -18.21 8.70
CA SER A 120 -20.48 -18.90 9.89
C SER A 120 -22.00 -18.78 10.03
N HIS A 121 -22.60 -17.70 9.50
CA HIS A 121 -24.05 -17.46 9.56
C HIS A 121 -24.81 -17.86 8.29
N HIS A 122 -24.12 -18.22 7.19
CA HIS A 122 -24.69 -18.69 5.92
C HIS A 122 -25.38 -20.07 6.02
N SER A 123 -25.38 -20.73 7.18
CA SER A 123 -26.04 -22.04 7.31
C SER A 123 -26.81 -22.19 8.62
N PRO A 124 -28.08 -21.75 8.69
CA PRO A 124 -29.04 -22.52 9.43
C PRO A 124 -29.34 -23.75 8.56
N SER A 125 -28.66 -24.87 8.82
CA SER A 125 -29.21 -26.18 8.44
C SER A 125 -30.44 -26.43 9.31
N LEU A 126 -31.50 -25.64 9.07
CA LEU A 126 -32.79 -25.82 9.74
C LEU A 126 -33.52 -27.02 9.13
N TYR A 127 -33.10 -27.48 7.96
CA TYR A 127 -33.65 -28.61 7.24
C TYR A 127 -32.53 -29.37 6.53
N GLY A 128 -32.44 -30.69 6.76
CA GLY A 128 -31.57 -31.58 6.00
C GLY A 128 -32.02 -31.72 4.54
N SER A 129 -31.23 -32.41 3.71
CA SER A 129 -31.59 -32.73 2.32
C SER A 129 -32.88 -33.56 2.18
N ASP A 130 -33.37 -34.11 3.29
CA ASP A 130 -34.62 -34.84 3.46
C ASP A 130 -35.79 -33.97 3.93
N GLY A 131 -35.58 -32.66 4.13
CA GLY A 131 -36.60 -31.73 4.58
C GLY A 131 -37.03 -31.92 6.03
N GLN A 132 -36.21 -32.58 6.87
CA GLN A 132 -36.48 -32.71 8.31
C GLN A 132 -35.71 -31.66 9.11
N ALA A 133 -36.42 -31.00 10.04
CA ALA A 133 -35.77 -30.13 11.01
C ALA A 133 -34.98 -30.99 12.00
N ALA A 134 -33.69 -30.71 12.18
CA ALA A 134 -32.88 -31.37 13.19
C ALA A 134 -33.50 -31.10 14.57
N ARG A 135 -34.27 -32.07 15.07
CA ARG A 135 -34.93 -32.02 16.37
C ARG A 135 -33.86 -31.96 17.46
N HIS A 136 -33.53 -30.76 17.91
CA HIS A 136 -33.04 -30.57 19.27
C HIS A 136 -34.20 -30.89 20.23
N SER A 137 -34.43 -32.17 20.49
CA SER A 137 -35.31 -32.63 21.56
C SER A 137 -34.46 -33.01 22.77
N MET A 138 -33.82 -32.00 23.37
CA MET A 138 -33.50 -32.04 24.80
C MET A 138 -34.69 -31.44 25.56
N LEU A 139 -35.78 -32.21 25.70
CA LEU A 139 -36.70 -32.03 26.82
C LEU A 139 -37.48 -33.32 27.08
N SER A 140 -37.12 -33.97 28.17
CA SER A 140 -37.80 -35.12 28.76
C SER A 140 -39.26 -34.76 29.06
N GLY A 141 -40.19 -35.34 28.29
CA GLY A 141 -41.63 -35.27 28.56
C GLY A 141 -42.06 -36.46 29.40
N HIS A 142 -42.32 -36.24 30.70
CA HIS A 142 -43.06 -37.19 31.53
C HIS A 142 -44.44 -37.43 30.91
N LYS A 143 -44.73 -38.67 30.53
CA LYS A 143 -46.07 -39.08 30.09
C LYS A 143 -47.00 -39.15 31.31
N VAL A 144 -48.03 -38.31 31.34
CA VAL A 144 -49.22 -38.53 32.16
C VAL A 144 -50.13 -39.48 31.37
N GLN A 145 -50.38 -40.67 31.92
CA GLN A 145 -51.43 -41.57 31.42
C GLN A 145 -52.66 -41.46 32.34
N VAL A 146 -53.82 -41.38 31.70
CA VAL A 146 -55.17 -41.51 32.27
C VAL A 146 -55.51 -42.99 32.39
#